data_AF-A0A257L6S5-F1
#
_entry.id   AF-A0A257L6S5-F1
#
_cell.length_a   1.000
_cell.length_b   1.000
_cell.length_c   1.000
_cell.angle_alpha   90.00
_cell.angle_beta   90.00
_cell.angle_gamma   90.00
#
_symmetry.space_group_name_H-M   'P 1'
#
loop_
_entity.id
_entity.type
_entity.pdbx_description
1 polymer ?
#
loop_
_entity_poly.entity_id
_entity_poly.type
_entity_poly.pdbx_seq_one_letter_code
_entity_poly.pdbx_strand_id
1 'polypeptide(L)'
;MPMSDMSLPPLSLVPLGTEAQPHGGPPAAETAPTATYAWPVPPMPGYPAPLPITEPEPCELEGPNGKVSRGRLVVFDPLAAHVQVNIPPARGILPLKLTQFRRLTLTRPLSPLPAMSDDEFDATTPLLPQNLLQPCRLRFKNGDEVTVDTLGLIETPPGLFTFTPMDVDGRVLRNFFPRAL
;
A
#
# COMPACT_ATOMS: atom_id res chain seq x y z
N MET A 1 39.39 5.62 54.71
CA MET A 1 38.42 4.71 55.37
C MET A 1 38.25 5.19 56.81
N PRO A 2 37.07 5.16 57.46
CA PRO A 2 35.81 4.48 57.05
C PRO A 2 34.50 5.32 57.27
N MET A 3 33.32 4.70 57.06
CA MET A 3 31.96 5.01 57.63
C MET A 3 31.28 6.37 57.33
N SER A 4 29.94 6.54 57.26
CA SER A 4 28.77 5.62 57.32
C SER A 4 27.45 6.34 56.87
N ASP A 5 26.32 5.62 56.97
CA ASP A 5 24.89 6.05 56.99
C ASP A 5 24.14 6.10 55.64
N MET A 6 23.31 5.11 55.27
CA MET A 6 22.01 4.63 55.79
C MET A 6 20.78 5.52 55.50
N SER A 7 19.89 5.01 54.65
CA SER A 7 18.44 5.27 54.70
C SER A 7 17.68 4.09 54.06
N LEU A 8 16.62 3.67 54.75
CA LEU A 8 15.76 2.48 54.57
C LEU A 8 14.29 2.87 54.89
N PRO A 9 13.25 2.00 54.74
CA PRO A 9 13.02 0.87 53.83
C PRO A 9 11.91 1.29 52.82
N PRO A 10 10.68 0.69 52.63
CA PRO A 10 10.14 -0.68 52.87
C PRO A 10 10.85 -1.78 52.05
N LEU A 11 10.54 -3.09 52.05
CA LEU A 11 9.48 -3.97 52.58
C LEU A 11 8.17 -4.19 51.78
N SER A 12 8.17 -5.23 50.93
CA SER A 12 7.10 -6.24 50.78
C SER A 12 7.68 -7.47 50.05
N LEU A 13 8.01 -8.55 50.76
CA LEU A 13 7.17 -9.73 51.00
C LEU A 13 6.91 -10.58 49.73
N VAL A 14 7.75 -11.61 49.58
CA VAL A 14 7.57 -12.74 48.66
C VAL A 14 6.87 -13.87 49.41
N PRO A 15 5.74 -14.42 48.92
CA PRO A 15 5.28 -15.75 49.30
C PRO A 15 6.01 -16.83 48.49
N LEU A 16 6.43 -17.88 49.19
CA LEU A 16 7.21 -18.99 48.67
C LEU A 16 6.34 -19.98 47.86
N GLY A 17 6.91 -20.58 46.81
CA GLY A 17 6.57 -21.95 46.39
C GLY A 17 5.44 -22.14 45.37
N THR A 18 5.80 -22.48 44.14
CA THR A 18 5.64 -23.87 43.63
C THR A 18 6.50 -24.01 42.37
N GLU A 19 7.39 -25.00 42.35
CA GLU A 19 8.17 -25.39 41.18
C GLU A 19 7.30 -26.12 40.14
N ALA A 20 7.38 -25.70 38.87
CA ALA A 20 7.34 -26.58 37.70
C ALA A 20 7.52 -25.78 36.39
N GLN A 21 8.73 -25.79 35.82
CA GLN A 21 8.90 -25.71 34.36
C GLN A 21 8.78 -27.14 33.81
N PRO A 22 8.19 -27.35 32.62
CA PRO A 22 8.96 -27.14 31.39
C PRO A 22 8.20 -26.56 30.18
N HIS A 23 8.97 -25.89 29.32
CA HIS A 23 8.76 -25.70 27.89
C HIS A 23 7.36 -25.29 27.37
N GLY A 24 7.06 -24.00 27.46
CA GLY A 24 6.35 -23.29 26.39
C GLY A 24 7.36 -22.39 25.65
N GLY A 25 7.31 -22.37 24.31
CA GLY A 25 8.06 -21.37 23.54
C GLY A 25 7.57 -19.94 23.85
N PRO A 26 8.25 -18.88 23.37
CA PRO A 26 7.70 -17.53 23.47
C PRO A 26 6.28 -17.55 22.90
N PRO A 27 5.29 -16.92 23.56
CA PRO A 27 3.94 -16.86 23.03
C PRO A 27 4.05 -16.33 21.61
N ALA A 28 3.53 -17.09 20.63
CA ALA A 28 3.51 -16.65 19.25
C ALA A 28 2.84 -15.29 19.25
N ALA A 29 3.62 -14.24 18.94
CA ALA A 29 3.18 -12.87 19.08
C ALA A 29 1.91 -12.73 18.25
N GLU A 30 0.77 -12.65 18.92
CA GLU A 30 -0.54 -12.58 18.29
C GLU A 30 -0.50 -11.31 17.45
N THR A 31 -0.30 -11.53 16.15
CA THR A 31 0.13 -10.47 15.25
C THR A 31 -1.13 -9.69 14.97
N ALA A 32 -1.35 -8.66 15.80
CA ALA A 32 -2.49 -7.77 15.71
C ALA A 32 -2.70 -7.44 14.23
N PRO A 33 -3.91 -7.67 13.67
CA PRO A 33 -4.14 -7.65 12.24
C PRO A 33 -3.64 -6.32 11.70
N THR A 34 -2.55 -6.37 10.94
CA THR A 34 -1.82 -5.18 10.51
C THR A 34 -2.78 -4.36 9.66
N ALA A 35 -3.22 -3.21 10.20
CA ALA A 35 -4.32 -2.44 9.63
C ALA A 35 -4.07 -2.19 8.15
N THR A 36 -4.81 -2.89 7.29
CA THR A 36 -4.37 -3.02 5.91
C THR A 36 -4.59 -1.72 5.17
N TYR A 37 -3.55 -1.26 4.47
CA TYR A 37 -3.57 0.07 3.86
C TYR A 37 -4.71 0.22 2.85
N ALA A 38 -5.54 1.24 3.07
CA ALA A 38 -6.57 1.62 2.13
C ALA A 38 -5.93 2.39 0.97
N TRP A 39 -5.85 1.74 -0.19
CA TRP A 39 -5.23 2.35 -1.36
C TRP A 39 -6.06 3.57 -1.82
N PRO A 40 -5.45 4.76 -2.03
CA PRO A 40 -6.18 5.96 -2.43
C PRO A 40 -7.04 5.79 -3.69
N VAL A 41 -8.05 6.64 -3.83
CA VAL A 41 -8.93 6.70 -5.01
C VAL A 41 -8.74 8.04 -5.73
N PRO A 42 -9.17 8.19 -6.99
CA PRO A 42 -9.05 9.46 -7.72
C PRO A 42 -9.60 10.63 -6.90
N PRO A 43 -8.93 11.80 -6.87
CA PRO A 43 -9.36 12.97 -6.10
C PRO A 43 -10.50 13.74 -6.80
N MET A 44 -11.50 13.02 -7.28
CA MET A 44 -12.67 13.54 -7.99
C MET A 44 -13.95 12.77 -7.58
N PRO A 45 -15.14 13.39 -7.69
CA PRO A 45 -16.40 12.69 -7.46
C PRO A 45 -16.58 11.49 -8.41
N GLY A 46 -17.40 10.52 -7.99
CA GLY A 46 -17.79 9.39 -8.83
C GLY A 46 -16.98 8.10 -8.61
N TYR A 47 -16.04 8.03 -7.66
CA TYR A 47 -15.37 6.79 -7.26
C TYR A 47 -15.80 6.34 -5.85
N PRO A 48 -15.77 5.02 -5.56
CA PRO A 48 -16.04 4.52 -4.20
C PRO A 48 -14.95 5.00 -3.23
N ALA A 49 -15.24 4.97 -1.93
CA ALA A 49 -14.24 5.30 -0.90
C ALA A 49 -13.03 4.33 -0.93
N PRO A 50 -11.83 4.76 -0.50
CA PRO A 50 -10.68 3.87 -0.31
C PRO A 50 -11.02 2.67 0.56
N LEU A 51 -10.71 1.47 0.06
CA LEU A 51 -10.90 0.21 0.79
C LEU A 51 -9.55 -0.43 1.16
N PRO A 52 -9.42 -1.04 2.35
CA PRO A 52 -8.24 -1.82 2.73
C PRO A 52 -8.07 -3.04 1.82
N ILE A 53 -6.83 -3.41 1.52
CA ILE A 53 -6.52 -4.61 0.74
C ILE A 53 -6.76 -5.86 1.61
N THR A 54 -7.97 -6.43 1.59
CA THR A 54 -8.30 -7.63 2.38
C THR A 54 -7.85 -8.95 1.73
N GLU A 55 -7.59 -8.93 0.43
CA GLU A 55 -7.18 -10.11 -0.36
C GLU A 55 -6.02 -9.76 -1.31
N PRO A 56 -5.21 -10.75 -1.73
CA PRO A 56 -4.12 -10.50 -2.68
C PRO A 56 -4.57 -9.87 -4.01
N GLU A 57 -4.31 -8.58 -4.19
CA GLU A 57 -4.64 -7.77 -5.39
C GLU A 57 -3.70 -8.14 -6.55
N PRO A 58 -4.17 -8.45 -7.78
CA PRO A 58 -3.26 -8.64 -8.91
C PRO A 58 -2.52 -7.33 -9.24
N CYS A 59 -1.21 -7.44 -9.49
CA CYS A 59 -0.36 -6.26 -9.68
C CYS A 59 0.73 -6.46 -10.74
N GLU A 60 1.18 -5.34 -11.32
CA GLU A 60 2.45 -5.24 -12.02
C GLU A 60 3.47 -4.47 -11.17
N LEU A 61 4.71 -4.94 -11.19
CA LEU A 61 5.87 -4.30 -10.58
C LEU A 61 6.92 -4.03 -11.63
N GLU A 62 7.28 -2.76 -11.79
CA GLU A 62 8.30 -2.30 -12.71
C GLU A 62 9.61 -2.05 -11.96
N GLY A 63 10.65 -2.83 -12.25
CA GLY A 63 11.96 -2.67 -11.62
C GLY A 63 12.64 -1.33 -11.98
N PRO A 64 13.69 -0.91 -11.26
CA PRO A 64 14.46 0.29 -11.59
C PRO A 64 15.09 0.27 -13.00
N ASN A 65 15.20 -0.91 -13.61
CA ASN A 65 15.64 -1.14 -14.99
C ASN A 65 14.50 -1.14 -16.03
N GLY A 66 13.28 -0.74 -15.64
CA GLY A 66 12.09 -0.77 -16.52
C GLY A 66 11.51 -2.16 -16.79
N LYS A 67 12.07 -3.24 -16.24
CA LYS A 67 11.51 -4.59 -16.43
C LYS A 67 10.21 -4.74 -15.62
N VAL A 68 9.11 -5.02 -16.31
CA VAL A 68 7.82 -5.34 -15.69
C VAL A 68 7.76 -6.81 -15.29
N SER A 69 7.20 -7.06 -14.11
CA SER A 69 6.88 -8.38 -13.55
C SER A 69 5.43 -8.41 -13.08
N ARG A 70 4.75 -9.56 -13.23
CA ARG A 70 3.34 -9.73 -12.87
C ARG A 70 3.21 -10.63 -11.66
N GLY A 71 2.33 -10.28 -10.73
CA GLY A 71 2.14 -11.03 -9.49
C GLY A 71 0.88 -10.61 -8.76
N ARG A 72 0.88 -10.79 -7.44
CA ARG A 72 -0.16 -10.30 -6.53
C ARG A 72 0.46 -9.56 -5.36
N LEU A 73 -0.09 -8.40 -5.03
CA LEU A 73 0.21 -7.63 -3.84
C LEU A 73 -0.54 -8.24 -2.66
N VAL A 74 0.19 -8.65 -1.61
CA VAL A 74 -0.37 -9.32 -0.43
C VAL A 74 -0.42 -8.36 0.76
N VAL A 75 0.63 -7.57 0.98
CA VAL A 75 0.67 -6.51 2.00
C VAL A 75 1.27 -5.26 1.38
N PHE A 76 0.72 -4.11 1.74
CA PHE A 76 1.25 -2.81 1.38
C PHE A 76 1.12 -1.90 2.59
N ASP A 77 2.25 -1.42 3.10
CA ASP A 77 2.34 -0.27 3.99
C ASP A 77 3.52 0.58 3.50
N PRO A 78 3.27 1.69 2.78
CA PRO A 78 4.33 2.52 2.24
C PRO A 78 4.99 3.37 3.32
N LEU A 79 4.36 3.61 4.48
CA LEU A 79 4.94 4.39 5.58
C LEU A 79 5.92 3.53 6.39
N ALA A 80 5.59 2.26 6.66
CA ALA A 80 6.51 1.29 7.24
C ALA A 80 7.53 0.73 6.22
N ALA A 81 7.47 1.16 4.95
CA ALA A 81 8.23 0.61 3.82
C ALA A 81 8.10 -0.92 3.66
N HIS A 82 6.95 -1.47 4.05
CA HIS A 82 6.65 -2.89 4.11
C HIS A 82 5.72 -3.29 2.97
N VAL A 83 6.28 -3.80 1.88
CA VAL A 83 5.53 -4.35 0.74
C VAL A 83 5.79 -5.84 0.64
N GLN A 84 4.75 -6.63 0.40
CA GLN A 84 4.85 -8.07 0.20
C GLN A 84 4.09 -8.50 -1.04
N VAL A 85 4.74 -9.29 -1.90
CA VAL A 85 4.15 -9.74 -3.17
C VAL A 85 4.38 -11.23 -3.43
N ASN A 86 3.52 -11.83 -4.24
CA ASN A 86 3.70 -13.17 -4.78
C ASN A 86 3.89 -13.06 -6.31
N ILE A 87 5.10 -13.39 -6.81
CA ILE A 87 5.47 -13.29 -8.22
C ILE A 87 5.86 -14.69 -8.75
N PRO A 88 5.09 -15.29 -9.66
CA PRO A 88 5.46 -16.55 -10.30
C PRO A 88 6.81 -16.46 -11.03
N PRO A 89 7.64 -17.53 -11.03
CA PRO A 89 7.36 -18.88 -10.55
C PRO A 89 7.69 -19.11 -9.06
N ALA A 90 7.96 -18.05 -8.27
CA ALA A 90 8.24 -18.22 -6.84
C ALA A 90 7.01 -18.81 -6.11
N ARG A 91 7.26 -19.73 -5.18
CA ARG A 91 6.20 -20.45 -4.44
C ARG A 91 5.79 -19.78 -3.12
N GLY A 92 6.30 -18.59 -2.84
CA GLY A 92 6.14 -17.91 -1.56
C GLY A 92 6.04 -16.40 -1.68
N ILE A 93 5.65 -15.77 -0.59
CA ILE A 93 5.54 -14.31 -0.48
C ILE A 93 6.95 -13.71 -0.34
N LEU A 94 7.28 -12.76 -1.21
CA LEU A 94 8.53 -12.03 -1.24
C LEU A 94 8.33 -10.62 -0.63
N PRO A 95 9.05 -10.27 0.45
CA PRO A 95 9.12 -8.88 0.91
C PRO A 95 9.91 -8.03 -0.10
N LEU A 96 9.41 -6.84 -0.41
CA LEU A 96 10.04 -5.84 -1.27
C LEU A 96 10.20 -4.52 -0.54
N LYS A 97 11.36 -3.89 -0.73
CA LYS A 97 11.64 -2.51 -0.34
C LYS A 97 11.16 -1.57 -1.43
N LEU A 98 10.77 -0.36 -1.04
CA LEU A 98 10.36 0.71 -1.96
C LEU A 98 11.45 1.16 -2.97
N THR A 99 12.71 0.75 -2.77
CA THR A 99 13.82 0.97 -3.71
C THR A 99 13.98 -0.12 -4.77
N GLN A 100 13.20 -1.20 -4.71
CA GLN A 100 13.33 -2.35 -5.62
C GLN A 100 12.38 -2.30 -6.82
N PHE A 101 11.51 -1.28 -6.92
CA PHE A 101 10.58 -1.08 -8.03
C PHE A 101 10.28 0.42 -8.20
N ARG A 102 10.29 0.93 -9.43
CA ARG A 102 9.97 2.34 -9.72
C ARG A 102 8.48 2.61 -9.89
N ARG A 103 7.68 1.57 -10.17
CA ARG A 103 6.21 1.62 -10.23
C ARG A 103 5.61 0.32 -9.73
N LEU A 104 4.52 0.42 -8.96
CA LEU A 104 3.59 -0.66 -8.65
C LEU A 104 2.22 -0.26 -9.19
N THR A 105 1.61 -1.09 -10.03
CA THR A 105 0.25 -0.89 -10.57
C THR A 105 -0.66 -2.00 -10.10
N LEU A 106 -1.81 -1.67 -9.49
CA LEU A 106 -2.89 -2.64 -9.26
C LEU A 106 -3.64 -2.85 -10.58
N THR A 107 -3.66 -4.08 -11.09
CA THR A 107 -4.25 -4.40 -12.40
C THR A 107 -5.73 -4.72 -12.35
N ARG A 108 -6.30 -4.90 -11.15
CA ARG A 108 -7.75 -4.87 -10.96
C ARG A 108 -8.23 -3.42 -11.11
N PRO A 109 -8.99 -3.09 -12.16
CA PRO A 109 -9.43 -1.72 -12.39
C PRO A 109 -10.37 -1.26 -11.28
N LEU A 110 -10.25 0.00 -10.89
CA LEU A 110 -11.25 0.67 -10.07
C LEU A 110 -12.32 1.23 -11.01
N SER A 111 -13.55 0.75 -10.88
CA SER A 111 -14.70 1.31 -11.60
C SER A 111 -15.26 2.53 -10.88
N PRO A 112 -15.85 3.50 -11.60
CA PRO A 112 -16.67 4.53 -10.98
C PRO A 112 -17.93 3.93 -10.36
N LEU A 113 -18.55 4.69 -9.47
CA LEU A 113 -19.90 4.44 -8.95
C LEU A 113 -20.91 4.58 -10.10
N PRO A 114 -21.99 3.76 -10.12
CA PRO A 114 -23.06 3.96 -11.09
C PRO A 114 -23.69 5.34 -10.91
N ALA A 115 -24.00 6.00 -12.03
CA ALA A 115 -24.69 7.29 -12.01
C ALA A 115 -26.07 7.13 -11.37
N MET A 116 -26.32 7.86 -10.29
CA MET A 116 -27.61 7.88 -9.60
C MET A 116 -28.53 8.90 -10.28
N SER A 117 -29.03 8.56 -11.46
CA SER A 117 -29.97 9.38 -12.24
C SER A 117 -30.93 8.49 -13.03
N ASP A 118 -32.24 8.63 -12.77
CA ASP A 118 -33.32 7.87 -13.42
C ASP A 118 -33.66 8.36 -14.84
N ASP A 119 -33.04 9.46 -15.30
CA ASP A 119 -33.18 9.96 -16.66
C ASP A 119 -32.27 9.21 -17.64
N GLU A 120 -32.73 9.03 -18.88
CA GLU A 120 -32.03 8.35 -19.99
C GLU A 120 -30.65 8.96 -20.28
N PHE A 121 -29.63 8.49 -19.55
CA PHE A 121 -28.24 8.74 -19.90
C PHE A 121 -27.95 7.95 -21.17
N ASP A 122 -27.95 8.64 -22.32
CA ASP A 122 -27.65 8.04 -23.62
C ASP A 122 -26.35 7.22 -23.50
N ALA A 123 -26.46 5.92 -23.74
CA ALA A 123 -25.38 4.94 -23.55
C ALA A 123 -24.14 5.21 -24.42
N THR A 124 -24.20 6.19 -25.32
CA THR A 124 -23.07 6.67 -26.12
C THR A 124 -22.26 7.79 -25.44
N THR A 125 -22.73 8.38 -24.34
CA THR A 125 -22.01 9.45 -23.62
C THR A 125 -20.86 8.88 -22.79
N PRO A 126 -19.59 9.24 -23.05
CA PRO A 126 -18.46 8.71 -22.28
C PRO A 126 -18.51 9.23 -20.83
N LEU A 127 -18.38 8.30 -19.88
CA LEU A 127 -18.33 8.61 -18.44
C LEU A 127 -17.05 9.37 -18.06
N LEU A 128 -16.03 9.33 -18.92
CA LEU A 128 -14.77 10.04 -18.73
C LEU A 128 -14.55 11.17 -19.75
N PRO A 129 -14.85 12.44 -19.39
CA PRO A 129 -14.51 13.58 -20.23
C PRO A 129 -12.99 13.71 -20.42
N GLN A 130 -12.53 13.76 -21.67
CA GLN A 130 -11.10 13.82 -22.00
C GLN A 130 -10.37 15.02 -21.38
N ASN A 131 -11.08 16.12 -21.13
CA ASN A 131 -10.55 17.33 -20.48
C ASN A 131 -10.24 17.15 -18.97
N LEU A 132 -10.57 16.00 -18.37
CA LEU A 132 -10.15 15.65 -17.00
C LEU A 132 -8.83 14.88 -16.96
N LEU A 133 -8.30 14.44 -18.10
CA LEU A 133 -7.00 13.78 -18.19
C LEU A 133 -5.88 14.82 -18.08
N GLN A 134 -5.06 14.69 -17.04
CA GLN A 134 -3.89 15.52 -16.83
C GLN A 134 -2.62 14.72 -17.19
N PRO A 135 -1.83 15.15 -18.19
CA PRO A 135 -0.56 14.50 -18.48
C PRO A 135 0.46 14.82 -17.39
N CYS A 136 0.80 13.82 -16.59
CA CYS A 136 1.77 13.93 -15.50
C CYS A 136 3.16 13.47 -15.99
N ARG A 137 4.17 14.34 -15.91
CA ARG A 137 5.57 13.97 -16.21
C ARG A 137 6.27 13.58 -14.91
N LEU A 138 6.71 12.33 -14.84
CA LEU A 138 7.49 11.78 -13.75
C LEU A 138 8.95 11.69 -14.16
N ARG A 139 9.87 12.13 -13.30
CA ARG A 139 11.32 12.04 -13.51
C ARG A 139 11.94 11.24 -12.37
N PHE A 140 12.58 10.12 -12.72
CA PHE A 140 13.29 9.24 -11.79
C PHE A 140 14.72 9.73 -11.55
N LYS A 141 15.37 9.30 -10.45
CA LYS A 141 16.74 9.73 -10.08
C LYS A 141 17.82 9.23 -11.02
N ASN A 142 17.55 8.17 -11.79
CA ASN A 142 18.45 7.69 -12.85
C ASN A 142 18.43 8.59 -14.10
N GLY A 143 17.55 9.61 -14.15
CA GLY A 143 17.38 10.50 -15.28
C GLY A 143 16.29 10.10 -16.27
N ASP A 144 15.67 8.92 -16.10
CA ASP A 144 14.54 8.51 -16.92
C ASP A 144 13.33 9.41 -16.67
N GLU A 145 12.59 9.71 -17.74
CA GLU A 145 11.28 10.37 -17.66
C GLU A 145 10.19 9.47 -18.23
N VAL A 146 9.01 9.48 -17.60
CA VAL A 146 7.79 8.87 -18.13
C VAL A 146 6.63 9.86 -18.03
N THR A 147 5.84 9.96 -19.09
CA THR A 147 4.57 10.69 -19.08
C THR A 147 3.45 9.69 -18.83
N VAL A 148 2.56 10.02 -17.88
CA VAL A 148 1.41 9.20 -17.50
C VAL A 148 0.18 10.09 -17.51
N ASP A 149 -0.82 9.76 -18.34
CA ASP A 149 -2.13 10.40 -18.24
C ASP A 149 -2.83 9.91 -16.98
N THR A 150 -3.38 10.85 -16.20
CA THR A 150 -4.01 10.55 -14.91
C THR A 150 -5.22 11.44 -14.64
N LEU A 151 -6.22 10.91 -13.94
CA LEU A 151 -7.36 11.69 -13.41
C LEU A 151 -7.03 12.46 -12.13
N GLY A 152 -5.82 12.31 -11.61
CA GLY A 152 -5.34 13.09 -10.49
C GLY A 152 -4.04 12.55 -9.91
N LEU A 153 -3.55 13.26 -8.91
CA LEU A 153 -2.30 12.96 -8.23
C LEU A 153 -2.53 13.08 -6.72
N ILE A 154 -1.98 12.13 -5.96
CA ILE A 154 -1.97 12.19 -4.49
C ILE A 154 -0.53 11.96 -4.05
N GLU A 155 0.14 13.04 -3.66
CA GLU A 155 1.48 12.98 -3.11
C GLU A 155 1.46 12.64 -1.61
N THR A 156 2.34 11.73 -1.23
CA THR A 156 2.54 11.31 0.17
C THR A 156 4.05 11.25 0.46
N PRO A 157 4.49 11.27 1.73
CA PRO A 157 5.91 11.14 2.07
C PRO A 157 6.64 9.94 1.42
N PRO A 158 6.07 8.72 1.32
CA PRO A 158 6.74 7.59 0.69
C PRO A 158 6.67 7.57 -0.84
N GLY A 159 5.75 8.31 -1.48
CA GLY A 159 5.60 8.29 -2.93
C GLY A 159 4.35 8.98 -3.46
N LEU A 160 4.20 8.92 -4.79
CA LEU A 160 3.09 9.50 -5.53
C LEU A 160 2.10 8.41 -5.99
N PHE A 161 0.81 8.64 -5.80
CA PHE A 161 -0.25 7.84 -6.40
C PHE A 161 -0.85 8.53 -7.63
N THR A 162 -1.17 7.75 -8.66
CA THR A 162 -1.84 8.21 -9.89
C THR A 162 -2.90 7.20 -10.35
N PHE A 163 -3.78 7.65 -11.23
CA PHE A 163 -5.01 6.99 -11.65
C PHE A 163 -5.13 7.02 -13.17
N THR A 164 -4.48 6.06 -13.83
CA THR A 164 -4.42 6.01 -15.30
C THR A 164 -5.74 5.51 -15.85
N PRO A 165 -6.39 6.21 -16.80
CA PRO A 165 -7.60 5.73 -17.46
C PRO A 165 -7.33 4.42 -18.21
N MET A 166 -8.30 3.51 -18.16
CA MET A 166 -8.26 2.25 -18.89
C MET A 166 -9.20 2.25 -20.10
N ASP A 167 -10.36 2.92 -19.98
CA ASP A 167 -11.42 2.93 -20.97
C ASP A 167 -12.28 4.22 -20.87
N VAL A 168 -13.24 4.36 -21.79
CA VAL A 168 -14.23 5.46 -21.81
C VAL A 168 -15.32 5.30 -20.75
N ASP A 169 -15.46 4.11 -20.16
CA ASP A 169 -16.34 3.82 -19.02
C ASP A 169 -15.79 4.43 -17.72
N GLY A 170 -14.62 5.07 -17.76
CA GLY A 170 -13.99 5.71 -16.63
C GLY A 170 -13.33 4.73 -15.65
N ARG A 171 -13.04 3.49 -16.05
CA ARG A 171 -12.23 2.61 -15.19
C ARG A 171 -10.79 3.11 -15.12
N VAL A 172 -10.16 3.00 -13.96
CA VAL A 172 -8.76 3.40 -13.77
C VAL A 172 -7.88 2.28 -13.20
N LEU A 173 -6.63 2.26 -13.65
CA LEU A 173 -5.55 1.55 -12.99
C LEU A 173 -4.93 2.45 -11.92
N ARG A 174 -4.69 1.86 -10.75
CA ARG A 174 -4.15 2.55 -9.58
C ARG A 174 -2.65 2.31 -9.51
N ASN A 175 -1.84 3.36 -9.64
CA ASN A 175 -0.38 3.25 -9.62
C ASN A 175 0.21 3.92 -8.37
N PHE A 176 1.37 3.42 -7.92
CA PHE A 176 2.22 4.03 -6.91
C PHE A 176 3.67 4.11 -7.42
N PHE A 177 4.28 5.28 -7.26
CA PHE A 177 5.65 5.61 -7.64
C PHE A 177 6.43 5.99 -6.37
N PRO A 178 7.38 5.16 -5.89
CA PRO A 178 8.14 5.47 -4.69
C PRO A 178 9.04 6.70 -4.83
N ARG A 179 9.05 7.57 -3.83
CA ARG A 179 9.95 8.75 -3.76
C ARG A 179 11.44 8.38 -3.55
N ALA A 180 11.70 7.12 -3.22
CA ALA A 180 13.04 6.60 -2.97
C ALA A 180 13.87 6.42 -4.26
N LEU A 181 13.23 6.40 -5.44
CA LEU A 181 13.85 6.20 -6.76
C LEU A 181 13.81 7.45 -7.65
#